data_AF-A0A377ZED5-F1
#
_entry.id   AF-A0A377ZED5-F1
#
_cell.length_a   1.000
_cell.length_b   1.000
_cell.length_c   1.000
_cell.angle_alpha   90.00
_cell.angle_beta   90.00
_cell.angle_gamma   90.00
#
_symmetry.space_group_name_H-M   'P 1'
#
loop_
_entity.id
_entity.type
_entity.pdbx_description
1 polymer ?
#
loop_
_entity_poly.entity_id
_entity_poly.type
_entity_poly.pdbx_seq_one_letter_code
_entity_poly.pdbx_strand_id
1 'polypeptide(L)'
;MYAGLNQQITRHADDPLRGMSVSLSGSLSDQRSNYIHSAVAASMRYRGLFDARPEDWIGFGLTWIDMSSHYARNQRYMNQISGATDYNDPAYQPVAGHSLNGELYYRFRPVSWLELQPGLQYWHRPGGVAQTQDAWVVEWKTVVTF
;
A
#
# COMPACT_ATOMS: atom_id res chain seq x y z
N MET A 1 -2.89 3.58 17.76
CA MET A 1 -3.92 4.56 17.33
C MET A 1 -4.12 4.42 15.83
N TYR A 2 -5.35 4.57 15.35
CA TYR A 2 -5.68 4.58 13.93
C TYR A 2 -6.65 5.72 13.64
N ALA A 3 -6.48 6.38 12.50
CA ALA A 3 -7.39 7.37 11.98
C ALA A 3 -7.55 7.17 10.47
N GLY A 4 -8.72 7.49 9.95
CA GLY A 4 -8.99 7.42 8.52
C GLY A 4 -10.08 8.39 8.11
N LEU A 5 -9.93 8.99 6.94
CA LEU A 5 -10.91 9.83 6.29
C LEU A 5 -11.13 9.36 4.86
N ASN A 6 -12.35 9.49 4.38
CA ASN A 6 -12.71 9.24 2.99
C ASN A 6 -13.75 10.26 2.59
N GLN A 7 -13.46 11.05 1.56
CA GLN A 7 -14.29 12.15 1.14
C GLN A 7 -14.42 12.15 -0.39
N GLN A 8 -15.65 12.21 -0.86
CA GLN A 8 -15.93 12.53 -2.26
C GLN A 8 -15.76 14.03 -2.48
N ILE A 9 -14.82 14.41 -3.34
CA ILE A 9 -14.43 15.80 -3.61
C ILE A 9 -15.01 16.33 -4.92
N THR A 10 -15.42 15.46 -5.83
CA THR A 10 -16.15 15.85 -7.04
C THR A 10 -17.38 14.99 -7.25
N ARG A 11 -18.37 15.57 -7.94
CA ARG A 11 -19.58 14.87 -8.40
C ARG A 11 -19.72 15.08 -9.89
N HIS A 12 -20.13 14.05 -10.61
CA HIS A 12 -20.52 14.20 -12.01
C HIS A 12 -21.88 14.93 -12.07
N ALA A 13 -22.08 15.80 -13.07
CA ALA A 13 -23.27 16.64 -13.16
C ALA A 13 -24.57 15.82 -13.19
N ASP A 14 -24.54 14.71 -13.91
CA ASP A 14 -25.72 13.85 -14.15
C ASP A 14 -25.89 12.73 -13.12
N ASP A 15 -24.83 12.40 -12.35
CA ASP A 15 -24.85 11.29 -11.40
C ASP A 15 -24.05 11.61 -10.13
N PRO A 16 -24.72 11.77 -8.97
CA PRO A 16 -24.05 12.06 -7.71
C PRO A 16 -23.17 10.90 -7.21
N LEU A 17 -23.37 9.68 -7.70
CA LEU A 17 -22.57 8.51 -7.35
C LEU A 17 -21.23 8.49 -8.09
N ARG A 18 -21.11 9.22 -9.21
CA ARG A 18 -19.87 9.35 -9.99
C ARG A 18 -19.02 10.52 -9.50
N GLY A 19 -17.70 10.36 -9.64
CA GLY A 19 -16.73 11.39 -9.29
C GLY A 19 -15.53 10.88 -8.51
N MET A 20 -14.71 11.82 -8.07
CA MET A 20 -13.45 11.58 -7.38
C MET A 20 -13.67 11.51 -5.87
N SER A 21 -13.15 10.45 -5.27
CA SER A 21 -13.02 10.28 -3.83
C SER A 21 -11.55 10.21 -3.44
N VAL A 22 -11.20 10.86 -2.35
CA VAL A 22 -9.87 10.79 -1.74
C VAL A 22 -10.01 10.18 -0.37
N SER A 23 -9.12 9.26 -0.02
CA SER A 23 -8.98 8.73 1.32
C SER A 23 -7.57 8.93 1.85
N LEU A 24 -7.48 9.11 3.15
CA LEU A 24 -6.24 9.15 3.90
C LEU A 24 -6.45 8.33 5.16
N SER A 25 -5.59 7.36 5.43
CA SER A 25 -5.57 6.63 6.68
C SER A 25 -4.17 6.61 7.27
N GLY A 26 -4.10 6.51 8.59
CA GLY A 26 -2.87 6.57 9.35
C GLY A 26 -2.99 5.70 10.58
N SER A 27 -1.93 4.95 10.87
CA SER A 27 -1.78 4.20 12.10
C SER A 27 -0.47 4.55 12.78
N LEU A 28 -0.51 4.58 14.10
CA LEU A 28 0.65 4.79 14.97
C LEU A 28 0.63 3.73 16.07
N SER A 29 1.73 3.03 16.22
CA SER A 29 1.92 1.93 17.16
C SER A 29 3.14 2.16 18.04
N ASP A 30 3.12 1.56 19.23
CA ASP A 30 4.25 1.60 20.16
C ASP A 30 5.43 0.81 19.57
N GLN A 31 6.58 1.48 19.44
CA GLN A 31 7.80 0.91 18.86
C GLN A 31 8.42 -0.22 19.70
N ARG A 32 8.06 -0.35 20.97
CA ARG A 32 8.60 -1.36 21.90
C ARG A 32 7.97 -2.72 21.71
N SER A 33 6.68 -2.76 21.35
CA SER A 33 5.90 -3.99 21.20
C SER A 33 5.54 -4.31 19.76
N ASN A 34 5.61 -3.33 18.84
CA ASN A 34 5.27 -3.51 17.44
C ASN A 34 6.47 -3.23 16.51
N TYR A 35 6.63 -4.07 15.49
CA TYR A 35 7.65 -3.92 14.46
C TYR A 35 7.29 -2.83 13.45
N ILE A 36 5.99 -2.56 13.23
CA ILE A 36 5.51 -1.41 12.45
C ILE A 36 5.28 -0.26 13.41
N HIS A 37 6.02 0.84 13.24
CA HIS A 37 5.84 2.03 14.05
C HIS A 37 4.67 2.86 13.55
N SER A 38 4.69 3.19 12.25
CA SER A 38 3.64 3.99 11.64
C SER A 38 3.37 3.52 10.23
N ALA A 39 2.12 3.69 9.79
CA ALA A 39 1.74 3.46 8.41
C ALA A 39 0.76 4.55 8.00
N VAL A 40 1.03 5.22 6.89
CA VAL A 40 0.19 6.26 6.32
C VAL A 40 -0.16 5.85 4.90
N ALA A 41 -1.45 5.75 4.59
CA ALA A 41 -1.94 5.44 3.26
C ALA A 41 -2.80 6.60 2.75
N ALA A 42 -2.53 7.05 1.53
CA ALA A 42 -3.35 8.00 0.81
C ALA A 42 -3.82 7.33 -0.47
N SER A 43 -5.09 7.47 -0.82
CA SER A 43 -5.58 6.99 -2.10
C SER A 43 -6.59 7.95 -2.72
N MET A 44 -6.66 7.90 -4.04
CA MET A 44 -7.67 8.58 -4.82
C MET A 44 -8.32 7.57 -5.74
N ARG A 45 -9.64 7.63 -5.87
CA ARG A 45 -10.39 6.80 -6.80
C ARG A 45 -11.44 7.61 -7.52
N TYR A 46 -11.66 7.30 -8.79
CA TYR A 46 -12.69 7.92 -9.60
C TYR A 46 -13.70 6.86 -10.05
N ARG A 47 -14.97 7.08 -9.75
CA ARG A 47 -16.08 6.22 -10.22
C ARG A 47 -16.70 6.78 -11.48
N GLY A 48 -16.82 5.92 -12.49
CA GLY A 48 -17.43 6.25 -13.77
C GLY A 48 -16.64 7.27 -14.55
N LEU A 49 -15.37 6.99 -14.84
CA LEU A 49 -14.52 7.89 -15.64
C LEU A 49 -15.08 8.10 -17.06
N PHE A 50 -15.70 7.06 -17.62
CA PHE A 50 -16.32 7.09 -18.94
C PHE A 50 -17.84 6.96 -18.82
N ASP A 51 -18.59 7.71 -19.63
CA ASP A 51 -20.06 7.64 -19.63
C ASP A 51 -20.59 6.27 -20.07
N ALA A 52 -19.85 5.57 -20.93
CA ALA A 52 -20.17 4.20 -21.32
C ALA A 52 -20.03 3.20 -20.15
N ARG A 53 -19.30 3.56 -19.09
CA ARG A 53 -18.91 2.69 -17.97
C ARG A 53 -19.05 3.41 -16.62
N PRO A 54 -20.27 3.82 -16.22
CA PRO A 54 -20.48 4.63 -15.02
C PRO A 54 -20.13 3.90 -13.70
N GLU A 55 -20.06 2.58 -13.74
CA GLU A 55 -19.79 1.70 -12.59
C GLU A 55 -18.31 1.31 -12.41
N ASP A 56 -17.49 1.55 -13.43
CA ASP A 56 -16.07 1.20 -13.41
C ASP A 56 -15.29 2.19 -12.54
N TRP A 57 -14.26 1.70 -11.83
CA TRP A 57 -13.42 2.52 -10.97
C TRP A 57 -11.99 2.53 -11.46
N ILE A 58 -11.34 3.70 -11.42
CA ILE A 58 -9.88 3.80 -11.47
C ILE A 58 -9.39 4.29 -10.11
N GLY A 59 -8.35 3.66 -9.59
CA GLY A 59 -7.83 3.98 -8.26
C GLY A 59 -6.32 4.04 -8.26
N PHE A 60 -5.78 4.99 -7.51
CA PHE A 60 -4.36 5.12 -7.23
C PHE A 60 -4.16 5.25 -5.71
N GLY A 61 -3.25 4.48 -5.14
CA GLY A 61 -2.91 4.49 -3.74
C GLY A 61 -1.41 4.57 -3.50
N LEU A 62 -1.02 5.24 -2.42
CA LEU A 62 0.34 5.26 -1.89
C LEU A 62 0.27 4.92 -0.41
N THR A 63 1.10 3.99 0.04
CA THR A 63 1.24 3.61 1.44
C THR A 63 2.70 3.70 1.84
N TRP A 64 2.99 4.55 2.81
CA TRP A 64 4.30 4.66 3.44
C TRP A 64 4.25 3.95 4.80
N ILE A 65 5.19 3.04 5.03
CA ILE A 65 5.29 2.26 6.26
C ILE A 65 6.67 2.50 6.86
N ASP A 66 6.68 2.95 8.11
CA ASP A 66 7.89 3.16 8.89
C ASP A 66 8.00 2.07 9.96
N MET A 67 9.13 1.36 9.98
CA MET A 67 9.39 0.29 10.93
C MET A 67 9.98 0.83 12.23
N SER A 68 9.87 0.05 13.30
CA SER A 68 10.35 0.44 14.63
C SER A 68 11.87 0.65 14.67
N SER A 69 12.27 1.81 15.19
CA SER A 69 13.69 2.11 15.42
C SER A 69 14.31 1.21 16.50
N HIS A 70 13.52 0.72 17.46
CA HIS A 70 13.97 -0.24 18.47
C HIS A 70 14.29 -1.59 17.84
N TYR A 71 13.45 -2.04 16.92
CA TYR A 71 13.66 -3.27 16.17
C TYR A 71 14.91 -3.17 15.30
N ALA A 72 15.08 -2.07 14.55
CA ALA A 72 16.28 -1.81 13.76
C ALA A 72 17.57 -1.76 14.61
N ARG A 73 17.51 -1.17 15.82
CA ARG A 73 18.65 -1.17 16.76
C ARG A 73 19.00 -2.58 17.25
N ASN A 74 18.00 -3.39 17.58
CA ASN A 74 18.22 -4.77 18.01
C ASN A 74 18.87 -5.61 16.89
N GLN A 75 18.43 -5.44 15.63
CA GLN A 75 19.04 -6.13 14.49
C GLN A 75 20.51 -5.72 14.29
N ARG A 76 20.82 -4.43 14.39
CA ARG A 76 22.22 -3.95 14.33
C ARG A 76 23.07 -4.52 15.46
N TYR A 77 22.52 -4.60 16.68
CA TYR A 77 23.21 -5.20 17.83
C TYR A 77 23.50 -6.69 17.62
N MET A 78 22.53 -7.44 17.10
CA MET A 78 22.73 -8.85 16.76
C MET A 78 23.81 -9.05 15.69
N ASN A 79 23.81 -8.22 14.64
CA ASN A 79 24.84 -8.27 13.59
C ASN A 79 26.24 -7.93 14.13
N GLN A 80 26.33 -7.01 15.10
CA GLN A 80 27.60 -6.68 15.76
C GLN A 80 28.14 -7.86 16.57
N ILE A 81 27.27 -8.58 17.30
CA ILE A 81 27.69 -9.74 18.10
C ILE A 81 28.04 -10.93 17.22
N SER A 82 27.28 -11.17 16.14
CA SER A 82 27.57 -12.26 15.20
C SER A 82 28.77 -11.99 14.31
N GLY A 83 29.25 -10.73 14.26
CA GLY A 83 30.30 -10.29 13.34
C GLY A 83 29.85 -10.26 11.87
N ALA A 84 28.56 -10.48 11.60
CA ALA A 84 28.00 -10.48 10.26
C ALA A 84 27.93 -9.03 9.73
N THR A 85 28.74 -8.73 8.71
CA THR A 85 28.80 -7.41 8.07
C THR A 85 28.29 -7.43 6.63
N ASP A 86 28.30 -8.59 5.98
CA ASP A 86 27.77 -8.79 4.64
C ASP A 86 26.27 -9.10 4.70
N TYR A 87 25.48 -8.42 3.88
CA TYR A 87 24.05 -8.68 3.72
C TYR A 87 23.74 -10.09 3.23
N ASN A 88 24.65 -10.68 2.45
CA ASN A 88 24.47 -12.03 1.91
C ASN A 88 24.84 -13.14 2.91
N ASP A 89 25.38 -12.79 4.08
CA ASP A 89 25.65 -13.75 5.14
C ASP A 89 24.32 -14.24 5.74
N PRO A 90 24.06 -15.56 5.81
CA PRO A 90 22.87 -16.10 6.46
C PRO A 90 22.71 -15.69 7.93
N ALA A 91 23.79 -15.30 8.60
CA ALA A 91 23.77 -14.79 9.97
C ALA A 91 23.42 -13.29 10.06
N TYR A 92 23.39 -12.57 8.94
CA TYR A 92 23.05 -11.15 8.90
C TYR A 92 21.54 -10.93 9.03
N GLN A 93 21.14 -10.09 9.97
CA GLN A 93 19.77 -9.64 10.16
C GLN A 93 19.53 -8.35 9.36
N PRO A 94 18.66 -8.37 8.32
CA PRO A 94 18.34 -7.19 7.52
C PRO A 94 17.76 -6.07 8.37
N VAL A 95 18.39 -4.91 8.36
CA VAL A 95 17.97 -3.79 9.21
C VAL A 95 16.69 -3.16 8.66
N ALA A 96 15.65 -3.21 9.47
CA ALA A 96 14.36 -2.59 9.21
C ALA A 96 14.48 -1.05 9.10
N GLY A 97 13.78 -0.49 8.13
CA GLY A 97 13.74 0.93 7.82
C GLY A 97 12.32 1.34 7.43
N HIS A 98 12.14 1.88 6.23
CA HIS A 98 10.83 2.23 5.70
C HIS A 98 10.58 1.58 4.35
N SER A 99 9.32 1.37 4.03
CA SER A 99 8.86 0.93 2.72
C SER A 99 7.82 1.89 2.16
N LEU A 100 7.75 1.98 0.84
CA LEU A 100 6.73 2.74 0.13
C LEU A 100 6.10 1.83 -0.93
N ASN A 101 4.79 1.69 -0.88
CA ASN A 101 4.03 0.91 -1.85
C ASN A 101 3.10 1.85 -2.60
N GLY A 102 3.18 1.84 -3.93
CA GLY A 102 2.22 2.47 -4.82
C GLY A 102 1.39 1.43 -5.55
N GLU A 103 0.12 1.73 -5.79
CA GLU A 103 -0.80 0.86 -6.51
C GLU A 103 -1.64 1.71 -7.47
N LEU A 104 -1.79 1.24 -8.70
CA LEU A 104 -2.72 1.76 -9.69
C LEU A 104 -3.57 0.60 -10.18
N TYR A 105 -4.88 0.71 -10.11
CA TYR A 105 -5.79 -0.33 -10.60
C TYR A 105 -6.94 0.25 -11.41
N TYR A 106 -7.49 -0.57 -12.31
CA TYR A 106 -8.73 -0.31 -13.00
C TYR A 106 -9.70 -1.46 -12.74
N ARG A 107 -10.84 -1.16 -12.13
CA ARG A 107 -11.90 -2.12 -11.86
C ARG A 107 -12.98 -2.03 -12.92
N PHE A 108 -13.06 -3.05 -13.74
CA PHE A 108 -14.04 -3.29 -14.77
C PHE A 108 -15.20 -4.13 -14.24
N ARG A 109 -16.43 -3.61 -14.27
CA ARG A 109 -17.65 -4.31 -13.82
C ARG A 109 -18.61 -4.52 -14.99
N PRO A 110 -18.43 -5.55 -15.84
CA PRO A 110 -19.25 -5.75 -17.04
C PRO A 110 -20.71 -6.09 -16.69
N VAL A 111 -20.92 -6.80 -15.60
CA VAL A 111 -22.22 -7.25 -15.10
C VAL A 111 -22.25 -7.08 -13.58
N SER A 112 -23.44 -7.01 -12.98
CA SER A 112 -23.59 -6.72 -11.54
C SER A 112 -22.90 -7.74 -10.63
N TRP A 113 -22.75 -8.98 -11.10
CA TRP A 113 -22.17 -10.09 -10.34
C TRP A 113 -20.67 -10.31 -10.58
N LEU A 114 -20.03 -9.61 -11.54
CA LEU A 114 -18.62 -9.80 -11.89
C LEU A 114 -17.85 -8.48 -11.84
N GLU A 115 -16.75 -8.46 -11.09
CA GLU A 115 -15.75 -7.38 -11.13
C GLU A 115 -14.37 -7.96 -11.47
N LEU A 116 -13.71 -7.36 -12.46
CA LEU A 116 -12.35 -7.69 -12.89
C LEU A 116 -11.47 -6.48 -12.65
N GLN A 117 -10.35 -6.65 -11.97
CA GLN A 117 -9.46 -5.55 -11.57
C GLN A 117 -8.01 -5.91 -11.88
N PRO A 118 -7.52 -5.58 -13.09
CA PRO A 118 -6.09 -5.45 -13.32
C PRO A 118 -5.50 -4.28 -12.51
N GLY A 119 -4.27 -4.46 -12.06
CA GLY A 119 -3.52 -3.40 -11.41
C GLY A 119 -2.02 -3.58 -11.52
N LEU A 120 -1.30 -2.53 -11.15
CA LEU A 120 0.14 -2.45 -11.13
C LEU A 120 0.55 -1.86 -9.78
N GLN A 121 1.42 -2.57 -9.07
CA GLN A 121 2.01 -2.13 -7.83
C GLN A 121 3.50 -1.87 -8.01
N TYR A 122 3.99 -0.84 -7.33
CA TYR A 122 5.41 -0.53 -7.20
C TYR A 122 5.77 -0.57 -5.72
N TRP A 123 6.75 -1.41 -5.38
CA TRP A 123 7.21 -1.58 -4.00
C TRP A 123 8.64 -1.07 -3.91
N HIS A 124 8.83 0.02 -3.18
CA HIS A 124 10.15 0.55 -2.84
C HIS A 124 10.58 0.01 -1.48
N ARG A 125 11.76 -0.62 -1.43
CA ARG A 125 12.30 -1.32 -0.25
C ARG A 125 11.28 -2.28 0.39
N PRO A 126 10.90 -3.37 -0.30
CA PRO A 126 10.01 -4.38 0.25
C PRO A 126 10.45 -4.85 1.65
N GLY A 127 9.51 -4.91 2.59
CA GLY A 127 9.80 -5.28 3.98
C GLY A 127 10.63 -4.27 4.76
N GLY A 128 10.81 -3.06 4.23
CA GLY A 128 11.59 -1.98 4.85
C GLY A 128 13.10 -2.21 4.86
N VAL A 129 13.60 -3.16 4.07
CA VAL A 129 15.03 -3.48 3.97
C VAL A 129 15.66 -2.68 2.85
N ALA A 130 16.68 -1.87 3.17
CA ALA A 130 17.32 -0.96 2.21
C ALA A 130 18.07 -1.68 1.08
N GLN A 131 18.52 -2.91 1.32
CA GLN A 131 19.25 -3.76 0.38
C GLN A 131 18.32 -4.50 -0.59
N THR A 132 17.03 -4.59 -0.30
CA THR A 132 16.06 -5.23 -1.18
C THR A 132 15.75 -4.30 -2.34
N GLN A 133 15.92 -4.80 -3.57
CA GLN A 133 15.60 -4.06 -4.78
C GLN A 133 14.11 -3.75 -4.87
N ASP A 134 13.81 -2.62 -5.52
CA ASP A 134 12.44 -2.23 -5.80
C ASP A 134 11.78 -3.25 -6.72
N ALA A 135 10.47 -3.46 -6.54
CA ALA A 135 9.72 -4.44 -7.30
C ALA A 135 8.53 -3.80 -8.01
N TRP A 136 8.29 -4.27 -9.24
CA TRP A 136 7.04 -4.04 -9.97
C TRP A 136 6.21 -5.31 -9.95
N VAL A 137 4.96 -5.22 -9.53
CA VAL A 137 4.06 -6.36 -9.39
C VAL A 137 2.80 -6.09 -10.20
N VAL A 138 2.49 -6.98 -11.13
CA VAL A 138 1.21 -6.94 -11.86
C VAL A 138 0.22 -7.78 -11.08
N GLU A 139 -0.97 -7.23 -10.84
CA GLU A 139 -2.04 -7.90 -10.12
C GLU A 139 -3.26 -8.11 -11.00
N TRP A 140 -3.99 -9.19 -10.70
CA TRP A 140 -5.30 -9.47 -11.25
C TRP A 140 -6.23 -9.91 -10.13
N LYS A 141 -7.22 -9.08 -9.84
CA LYS A 141 -8.26 -9.38 -8.85
C LYS A 141 -9.58 -9.64 -9.55
N THR A 142 -10.32 -10.64 -9.07
CA THR A 142 -11.64 -10.99 -9.59
C THR A 142 -12.59 -11.16 -8.42
N VAL A 143 -13.79 -10.57 -8.52
CA VAL A 143 -14.85 -10.68 -7.52
C VAL A 143 -16.10 -11.21 -8.22
N VAL A 144 -16.66 -12.29 -7.67
CA VAL A 144 -17.90 -12.91 -8.15
C VAL A 144 -18.92 -12.92 -7.01
N THR A 145 -20.13 -12.44 -7.27
CA THR A 145 -21.24 -12.42 -6.30
C THR A 145 -22.37 -13.33 -6.79
N PHE A 146 -22.88 -14.22 -5.93
CA PHE A 146 -23.93 -15.20 -6.24
C PHE A 146 -25.23 -14.89 -5.50
#